data_AF-A0A7H8YUR5-F1
#
_entry.id   AF-A0A7H8YUR5-F1
#
_cell.length_a   1.000
_cell.length_b   1.000
_cell.length_c   1.000
_cell.angle_alpha   90.00
_cell.angle_beta   90.00
_cell.angle_gamma   90.00
#
_symmetry.space_group_name_H-M   'P 1'
#
loop_
_entity.id
_entity.type
_entity.pdbx_description
1 polymer ?
#
loop_
_entity_poly.entity_id
_entity_poly.type
_entity_poly.pdbx_seq_one_letter_code
_entity_poly.pdbx_strand_id
1 'polypeptide(L)'
;MGFLNINQKRKDQIIGFIAGIVVNVIGVIAYVLIFSKFSIATTLQDAYYKRYLGKLILLGALLDLAIFFFFINRYENERARGVLIASCVLAFIILLLQFT
;
A
#
# COMPACT_ATOMS: atom_id res chain seq x y z
N MET A 1 8.64 -27.42 -21.38
CA MET A 1 8.86 -26.74 -20.08
C MET A 1 7.89 -25.56 -19.85
N GLY A 2 6.62 -25.61 -20.29
CA GLY A 2 5.71 -24.45 -20.24
C GLY A 2 4.75 -24.37 -19.05
N PHE A 3 4.48 -25.49 -18.37
CA PHE A 3 3.36 -25.56 -17.40
C PHE A 3 3.72 -25.18 -15.96
N LEU A 4 5.01 -25.21 -15.59
CA LEU A 4 5.44 -24.89 -14.22
C LEU A 4 5.53 -23.38 -13.93
N ASN A 5 5.59 -22.53 -14.97
CA ASN A 5 5.84 -21.09 -14.83
C ASN A 5 4.61 -20.30 -14.32
N ILE A 6 3.39 -20.81 -14.54
CA ILE A 6 2.14 -20.11 -14.22
C ILE A 6 1.95 -19.98 -12.69
N ASN A 7 2.33 -21.02 -11.94
CA ASN A 7 2.26 -20.99 -10.48
C ASN A 7 3.28 -20.02 -9.87
N GLN A 8 4.43 -19.85 -10.49
CA GLN A 8 5.50 -18.98 -9.98
C GLN A 8 5.14 -17.50 -10.17
N LYS A 9 4.64 -17.13 -11.36
CA LYS A 9 4.11 -15.78 -11.63
C LYS A 9 3.01 -15.36 -10.65
N ARG A 10 2.05 -16.26 -10.38
CA ARG A 10 0.97 -16.00 -9.40
C ARG A 10 1.50 -15.82 -7.98
N LYS A 11 2.49 -16.63 -7.58
CA LYS A 11 3.14 -16.47 -6.27
C LYS A 11 3.83 -15.10 -6.15
N ASP A 12 4.56 -14.70 -7.19
CA ASP A 12 5.24 -13.39 -7.22
C ASP A 12 4.23 -12.24 -7.16
N GLN A 13 3.11 -12.34 -7.86
CA GLN A 13 2.03 -11.36 -7.76
C GLN A 13 1.45 -11.25 -6.35
N ILE A 14 1.22 -12.38 -5.67
CA ILE A 14 0.73 -12.39 -4.28
C ILE A 14 1.77 -11.78 -3.33
N ILE A 15 3.04 -12.10 -3.52
CA ILE A 15 4.14 -11.51 -2.73
C ILE A 15 4.19 -9.99 -2.91
N GLY A 16 4.11 -9.52 -4.16
CA GLY A 16 4.04 -8.10 -4.48
C GLY A 16 2.82 -7.42 -3.87
N PHE A 17 1.66 -8.07 -3.92
CA PHE A 17 0.43 -7.56 -3.32
C PHE A 17 0.55 -7.38 -1.80
N ILE A 18 1.03 -8.42 -1.10
CA ILE A 18 1.26 -8.36 0.35
C ILE A 18 2.31 -7.30 0.69
N ALA A 19 3.40 -7.25 -0.07
CA ALA A 19 4.45 -6.25 0.14
C ALA A 19 3.92 -4.82 -0.03
N GLY A 20 3.10 -4.55 -1.06
CA GLY A 20 2.47 -3.25 -1.28
C GLY A 20 1.60 -2.81 -0.09
N ILE A 21 0.76 -3.71 0.44
CA ILE A 21 -0.07 -3.42 1.62
C ILE A 21 0.80 -3.14 2.85
N VAL A 22 1.80 -3.98 3.12
CA VAL A 22 2.69 -3.83 4.28
C VAL A 22 3.45 -2.52 4.21
N VAL A 23 4.01 -2.16 3.04
CA VAL A 23 4.72 -0.90 2.85
C VAL A 23 3.79 0.30 3.02
N ASN A 24 2.55 0.21 2.52
CA ASN A 24 1.56 1.27 2.72
C ASN A 24 1.26 1.48 4.22
N VAL A 25 0.98 0.40 4.96
CA VAL A 25 0.76 0.46 6.42
C VAL A 25 1.98 1.05 7.14
N ILE A 26 3.19 0.63 6.77
CA ILE A 26 4.43 1.21 7.32
C ILE A 26 4.51 2.71 7.00
N GLY A 27 4.14 3.13 5.78
CA GLY A 27 4.14 4.54 5.39
C GLY A 27 3.16 5.38 6.19
N VAL A 28 1.96 4.87 6.44
CA VAL A 28 0.97 5.52 7.33
C VAL A 28 1.52 5.64 8.74
N ILE A 29 2.07 4.55 9.30
CA ILE A 29 2.63 4.56 10.67
C ILE A 29 3.83 5.50 10.77
N ALA A 30 4.75 5.47 9.81
CA ALA A 30 5.90 6.34 9.77
C ALA A 30 5.48 7.81 9.71
N TYR A 31 4.47 8.14 8.88
CA TYR A 31 3.92 9.49 8.84
C TYR A 31 3.33 9.91 10.19
N VAL A 32 2.53 9.04 10.81
CA VAL A 32 1.93 9.31 12.12
C VAL A 32 3.01 9.50 13.19
N LEU A 33 4.07 8.71 13.20
CA LEU A 33 5.17 8.84 14.16
C LEU A 33 6.01 10.12 13.97
N ILE A 34 6.21 10.56 12.73
CA ILE A 34 7.00 11.76 12.43
C ILE A 34 6.18 13.04 12.69
N PHE A 35 4.89 13.04 12.34
CA PHE A 35 4.05 14.25 12.38
C PHE A 35 3.11 14.34 13.58
N SER A 36 2.79 13.23 14.28
CA SER A 36 1.90 13.24 15.43
C SER A 36 2.67 13.22 16.74
N LYS A 37 2.27 14.10 17.68
CA LYS A 37 2.69 14.03 19.09
C LYS A 37 1.88 13.01 19.90
N PHE A 38 0.82 12.43 19.32
CA PHE A 38 -0.11 11.51 19.98
C PHE A 38 0.08 10.06 19.50
N SER A 39 -0.45 9.11 20.27
CA SER A 39 -0.38 7.68 19.95
C SER A 39 -1.05 7.35 18.60
N ILE A 40 -0.64 6.24 17.97
CA ILE A 40 -1.10 5.84 16.63
C ILE A 40 -2.63 5.69 16.60
N ALA A 41 -3.19 5.00 17.60
CA ALA A 41 -4.63 4.78 17.70
C ALA A 41 -5.42 6.09 17.82
N THR A 42 -4.97 7.02 18.67
CA THR A 42 -5.62 8.32 18.85
C THR A 42 -5.53 9.17 17.58
N THR A 43 -4.42 9.11 16.84
CA THR A 43 -4.24 9.87 15.60
C THR A 43 -5.13 9.32 14.47
N LEU A 44 -5.27 7.99 14.36
CA LEU A 44 -6.19 7.37 13.41
C LEU A 44 -7.65 7.70 13.74
N GLN A 45 -8.02 7.69 15.02
CA GLN A 45 -9.36 8.04 15.45
C GLN A 45 -9.67 9.51 15.14
N ASP A 46 -8.75 10.42 15.45
CA ASP A 46 -8.85 11.83 15.08
C ASP A 46 -8.97 12.04 13.57
N ALA A 47 -8.17 11.30 12.79
CA ALA A 47 -8.18 11.36 11.34
C ALA A 47 -9.49 10.88 10.73
N TYR A 48 -10.12 9.90 11.35
CA TYR A 48 -11.46 9.45 11.00
C TYR A 48 -12.50 10.53 11.29
N TYR A 49 -12.52 11.07 12.52
CA TYR A 49 -13.47 12.12 12.91
C TYR A 49 -13.32 13.41 12.10
N LYS A 50 -12.08 13.81 11.81
CA LYS A 50 -11.77 15.02 11.02
C LYS A 50 -11.75 14.75 9.50
N ARG A 51 -12.21 13.57 9.05
CA ARG A 51 -12.33 13.15 7.65
C ARG A 51 -11.05 13.32 6.81
N TYR A 52 -9.86 13.22 7.42
CA TYR A 52 -8.58 13.22 6.69
C TYR A 52 -7.89 11.85 6.68
N LEU A 53 -8.55 10.80 7.18
CA LEU A 53 -8.04 9.42 7.13
C LEU A 53 -7.61 9.00 5.71
N GLY A 54 -8.42 9.33 4.69
CA GLY A 54 -8.09 9.06 3.29
C GLY A 54 -6.77 9.71 2.84
N LYS A 55 -6.46 10.91 3.34
CA LYS A 55 -5.20 11.61 3.06
C LYS A 55 -3.99 10.92 3.71
N LEU A 56 -4.17 10.35 4.91
CA LEU A 56 -3.11 9.56 5.56
C LEU A 56 -2.78 8.31 4.74
N ILE A 57 -3.80 7.57 4.31
CA ILE A 57 -3.63 6.35 3.52
C ILE A 57 -3.01 6.69 2.15
N LEU A 58 -3.42 7.82 1.54
CA LEU A 58 -2.80 8.32 0.30
C LEU A 58 -1.31 8.62 0.48
N LEU A 59 -0.90 9.13 1.64
CA LEU A 59 0.50 9.33 1.97
C LEU A 59 1.27 8.01 2.15
N GLY A 60 0.63 7.01 2.77
CA GLY A 60 1.16 5.65 2.79
C GLY A 60 1.32 5.07 1.37
N ALA A 61 0.39 5.41 0.47
CA ALA A 61 0.42 4.92 -0.90
C ALA A 61 1.59 5.49 -1.73
N LEU A 62 1.99 6.73 -1.44
CA LEU A 62 3.22 7.30 -2.01
C LEU A 62 4.45 6.44 -1.67
N LEU A 63 4.49 5.85 -0.47
CA LEU A 63 5.59 4.95 -0.08
C LEU A 63 5.48 3.57 -0.77
N ASP A 64 4.27 3.06 -1.00
CA ASP A 64 4.07 1.84 -1.80
C ASP A 64 4.52 2.03 -3.26
N LEU A 65 4.31 3.23 -3.82
CA LEU A 65 4.81 3.54 -5.15
C LEU A 65 6.34 3.48 -5.24
N ALA A 66 7.05 3.83 -4.16
CA ALA A 66 8.50 3.68 -4.10
C ALA A 66 8.94 2.19 -4.14
N ILE A 67 8.23 1.30 -3.44
CA ILE A 67 8.52 -0.15 -3.53
C ILE A 67 8.18 -0.71 -4.91
N PHE A 68 7.13 -0.19 -5.54
CA PHE A 68 6.78 -0.55 -6.91
C PHE A 68 7.92 -0.22 -7.90
N PHE A 69 8.46 1.00 -7.84
CA PHE A 69 9.62 1.38 -8.67
C PHE A 69 10.86 0.53 -8.34
N PHE A 70 11.07 0.18 -7.07
CA PHE A 70 12.15 -0.73 -6.68
C PHE A 70 12.04 -2.10 -7.35
N PHE A 71 10.84 -2.69 -7.40
CA PHE A 71 10.62 -3.97 -8.08
C PHE A 71 10.78 -3.89 -9.60
N ILE A 72 10.34 -2.80 -10.23
CA ILE A 72 10.59 -2.55 -11.66
C ILE A 72 12.09 -2.51 -11.95
N ASN A 73 12.86 -1.77 -11.14
CA ASN A 73 14.29 -1.63 -11.33
C ASN A 73 15.05 -2.97 -11.16
N ARG A 74 14.47 -3.92 -10.43
CA ARG A 74 14.97 -5.30 -10.24
C ARG A 74 14.52 -6.28 -11.34
N TYR A 75 13.81 -5.83 -12.38
CA TYR A 75 13.19 -6.68 -13.40
C TYR A 75 12.14 -7.66 -12.84
N GLU A 76 11.61 -7.42 -11.64
CA GLU A 76 10.60 -8.26 -10.97
C GLU A 76 9.17 -7.83 -11.36
N ASN A 77 8.89 -7.85 -12.66
CA ASN A 77 7.64 -7.32 -13.24
C ASN A 77 6.36 -7.93 -12.65
N GLU A 78 6.37 -9.23 -12.32
CA GLU A 78 5.18 -9.90 -11.76
C GLU A 78 4.92 -9.47 -10.30
N ARG A 79 5.97 -9.19 -9.52
CA ARG A 79 5.81 -8.62 -8.18
C ARG A 79 5.35 -7.17 -8.24
N ALA A 80 5.94 -6.38 -9.13
CA ALA A 80 5.51 -5.00 -9.38
C ALA A 80 4.01 -4.95 -9.76
N ARG A 81 3.53 -5.87 -10.61
CA ARG A 81 2.09 -6.02 -10.91
C ARG A 81 1.25 -6.30 -9.67
N GLY A 82 1.73 -7.18 -8.78
CA GLY A 82 1.11 -7.43 -7.49
C GLY A 82 0.94 -6.16 -6.65
N VAL A 83 1.98 -5.34 -6.55
CA VAL A 83 1.95 -4.06 -5.83
C VAL A 83 0.92 -3.11 -6.44
N LEU A 84 0.84 -2.99 -7.77
CA LEU A 84 -0.17 -2.15 -8.43
C LEU A 84 -1.60 -2.59 -8.13
N ILE A 85 -1.85 -3.91 -8.11
CA ILE A 85 -3.17 -4.44 -7.77
C ILE A 85 -3.53 -4.06 -6.33
N ALA A 86 -2.58 -4.16 -5.39
CA ALA A 86 -2.78 -3.71 -4.01
C ALA A 86 -3.09 -2.22 -3.94
N SER A 87 -2.30 -1.40 -4.64
CA SER A 87 -2.47 0.06 -4.67
C SER A 87 -3.83 0.45 -5.28
N CYS A 88 -4.29 -0.25 -6.31
CA CYS A 88 -5.60 -0.05 -6.91
C CYS A 88 -6.74 -0.37 -5.94
N VAL A 89 -6.67 -1.51 -5.23
CA VAL A 89 -7.66 -1.88 -4.19
C VAL A 89 -7.69 -0.84 -3.07
N LEU A 90 -6.51 -0.39 -2.61
CA LEU A 90 -6.39 0.67 -1.61
C LEU A 90 -6.98 1.99 -2.11
N ALA A 91 -6.77 2.35 -3.37
CA ALA A 91 -7.36 3.55 -3.97
C ALA A 91 -8.90 3.50 -3.95
N PHE A 92 -9.51 2.34 -4.26
CA PHE A 92 -10.96 2.16 -4.11
C PHE A 92 -11.41 2.32 -2.66
N ILE A 93 -10.67 1.78 -1.69
CA ILE A 93 -10.97 1.94 -0.26
C ILE A 93 -10.90 3.42 0.15
N ILE A 94 -9.88 4.15 -0.29
CA ILE A 94 -9.73 5.60 -0.03
C ILE A 94 -10.91 6.37 -0.61
N LEU A 95 -11.32 6.06 -1.84
CA LEU A 95 -12.48 6.68 -2.46
C LEU A 95 -13.74 6.43 -1.61
N LEU A 96 -14.03 5.18 -1.22
CA LEU A 96 -15.19 4.89 -0.39
C LEU A 96 -15.15 5.63 0.96
N LEU A 97 -13.98 5.71 1.60
CA LEU A 97 -13.79 6.42 2.87
C LEU A 97 -13.93 7.94 2.75
N GLN A 98 -13.57 8.52 1.61
CA GLN A 98 -13.61 9.97 1.43
C GLN A 98 -14.97 10.47 0.94
N PHE A 99 -15.70 9.64 0.19
CA PHE A 99 -17.02 9.97 -0.35
C PHE A 99 -18.19 9.56 0.57
N THR A 100 -17.93 8.88 1.70
CA THR A 100 -18.89 8.61 2.79
C THR A 100 -18.67 9.59 3.95
#